data_AF-A0A1L7N6Q7-F1
#
_entry.id   AF-A0A1L7N6Q7-F1
#
_cell.length_a   1.000
_cell.length_b   1.000
_cell.length_c   1.000
_cell.angle_alpha   90.00
_cell.angle_beta   90.00
_cell.angle_gamma   90.00
#
_symmetry.space_group_name_H-M   'P 1'
#
loop_
_entity.id
_entity.type
_entity.pdbx_description
1 polymer ?
#
loop_
_entity_poly.entity_id
_entity_poly.type
_entity_poly.pdbx_seq_one_letter_code
_entity_poly.pdbx_strand_id
1 'polypeptide(L)'
;MSNLSNIDQSISLRISRPSAAQRASKALLAVLPWAIIAGLLWAGLFIKPQPVGGTVTPPALERRDHFYGLALTPAGDVWASGSNGKILAIAADGAIKRLATPTELTLQDIAIWDASHAVAVGNDGVVLYSQDAGGNWKAATGVPPRTWRTSSIGCESPRVA
;
A
#
# COMPACT_ATOMS: atom_id res chain seq x y z
N MET A 1 -23.14 67.05 -70.47
CA MET A 1 -23.94 65.82 -70.68
C MET A 1 -22.96 64.68 -70.88
N SER A 2 -23.18 63.57 -70.17
CA SER A 2 -22.73 62.19 -70.47
C SER A 2 -21.22 61.92 -70.69
N ASN A 3 -20.57 61.30 -69.69
CA ASN A 3 -20.31 59.85 -69.75
C ASN A 3 -19.62 59.35 -68.46
N LEU A 4 -20.45 58.88 -67.53
CA LEU A 4 -20.07 57.98 -66.44
C LEU A 4 -20.15 56.55 -66.98
N SER A 5 -19.05 55.95 -67.44
CA SER A 5 -19.01 54.51 -67.78
C SER A 5 -17.62 54.01 -68.17
N ASN A 6 -16.62 54.10 -67.28
CA ASN A 6 -15.44 53.24 -67.46
C ASN A 6 -14.64 52.98 -66.18
N ILE A 7 -15.31 52.57 -65.10
CA ILE A 7 -14.66 52.00 -63.92
C ILE A 7 -15.31 50.66 -63.63
N ASP A 8 -15.17 49.73 -64.57
CA ASP A 8 -15.54 48.33 -64.37
C ASP A 8 -14.47 47.43 -65.01
N GLN A 9 -13.22 47.61 -64.59
CA GLN A 9 -12.18 46.62 -64.79
C GLN A 9 -12.05 45.81 -63.50
N SER A 10 -12.89 44.79 -63.43
CA SER A 10 -12.88 43.72 -62.45
C SER A 10 -11.46 43.15 -62.23
N ILE A 11 -10.84 43.53 -61.11
CA ILE A 11 -9.65 42.85 -60.59
C ILE A 11 -10.09 41.44 -60.20
N SER A 12 -9.97 40.53 -61.16
CA SER A 12 -10.22 39.11 -60.96
C SER A 12 -9.04 38.55 -60.17
N LEU A 13 -9.08 38.66 -58.83
CA LEU A 13 -8.13 37.97 -57.96
C LEU A 13 -8.26 36.47 -58.24
N ARG A 14 -7.32 35.92 -59.01
CA ARG A 14 -7.18 34.47 -59.18
C ARG A 14 -6.87 33.89 -57.81
N ILE A 15 -7.88 33.43 -57.09
CA ILE A 15 -7.72 32.66 -55.87
C ILE A 15 -7.02 31.37 -56.27
N SER A 16 -5.70 31.33 -56.04
CA SER A 16 -4.90 30.13 -56.27
C SER A 16 -5.47 29.02 -55.40
N ARG A 17 -6.08 28.01 -56.01
CA ARG A 17 -6.59 26.84 -55.30
C ARG A 17 -5.39 26.16 -54.65
N PRO A 18 -5.40 25.91 -53.32
CA PRO A 18 -4.25 25.31 -52.67
C PRO A 18 -3.95 23.96 -53.32
N SER A 19 -2.68 23.75 -53.69
CA SER A 19 -2.23 22.50 -54.29
C SER A 19 -2.47 21.33 -53.33
N ALA A 20 -2.60 20.12 -53.87
CA ALA A 20 -2.82 18.91 -53.07
C ALA A 20 -1.77 18.76 -51.95
N ALA A 21 -0.51 19.14 -52.23
CA ALA A 21 0.57 19.15 -51.25
C ALA A 21 0.32 20.13 -50.08
N GLN A 22 -0.22 21.32 -50.36
CA GLN A 22 -0.49 22.34 -49.35
C GLN A 22 -1.71 21.98 -48.48
N ARG A 23 -2.67 21.24 -49.02
CA ARG A 23 -3.77 20.62 -48.24
C ARG A 23 -3.27 19.50 -47.34
N ALA A 24 -2.41 18.63 -47.87
CA ALA A 24 -1.79 17.55 -47.10
C ALA A 24 -0.94 18.08 -45.94
N SER A 25 -0.13 19.12 -46.18
CA SER A 25 0.71 19.71 -45.12
C SER A 25 -0.12 20.38 -44.01
N LYS A 26 -1.23 21.04 -44.36
CA LYS A 26 -2.16 21.60 -43.35
C LYS A 26 -2.85 20.51 -42.55
N ALA A 27 -3.28 19.42 -43.20
CA ALA A 27 -3.87 18.27 -42.51
C ALA A 27 -2.85 17.60 -41.58
N LEU A 28 -1.60 17.44 -42.01
CA LEU A 28 -0.53 16.88 -41.20
C LEU A 28 -0.27 17.73 -39.94
N LEU A 29 -0.13 19.05 -40.10
CA LEU A 29 0.06 19.98 -38.97
C LEU A 29 -1.15 20.02 -38.03
N ALA A 30 -2.36 19.80 -38.54
CA ALA A 30 -3.57 19.76 -37.74
C ALA A 30 -3.72 18.45 -36.95
N VAL A 31 -3.29 17.31 -37.50
CA VAL A 31 -3.43 15.99 -36.86
C VAL A 31 -2.28 15.68 -35.90
N LEU A 32 -1.09 16.24 -36.12
CA LEU A 32 0.10 15.97 -35.32
C LEU A 32 -0.10 16.19 -33.80
N PRO A 33 -0.70 17.30 -33.32
CA PRO A 33 -0.90 17.50 -31.88
C PRO A 33 -1.87 16.48 -31.28
N TRP A 34 -2.94 16.15 -32.00
CA TRP A 34 -3.93 15.17 -31.55
C TRP A 34 -3.34 13.76 -31.48
N ALA A 35 -2.47 13.40 -32.43
CA ALA A 35 -1.76 12.12 -32.40
C ALA A 35 -0.81 11.99 -31.20
N ILE A 36 -0.09 13.08 -30.88
CA ILE A 36 0.80 13.12 -29.70
C ILE A 36 -0.01 12.96 -28.41
N ILE A 37 -1.11 13.71 -28.28
CA ILE A 37 -1.99 13.63 -27.10
C ILE A 37 -2.56 12.22 -26.94
N ALA A 38 -3.08 11.64 -28.03
CA ALA A 38 -3.62 10.28 -28.02
C ALA A 38 -2.54 9.23 -27.65
N GLY A 39 -1.33 9.38 -28.19
CA GLY A 39 -0.20 8.49 -27.88
C GLY A 39 0.26 8.59 -26.43
N LEU A 40 0.36 9.80 -25.87
CA LEU A 40 0.75 10.00 -24.47
C LEU A 40 -0.33 9.52 -23.49
N LEU A 41 -1.61 9.74 -23.80
CA LEU A 41 -2.72 9.19 -23.00
C LEU A 41 -2.72 7.66 -23.03
N TRP A 42 -2.52 7.07 -24.21
CA TRP A 42 -2.41 5.62 -24.34
C TRP A 42 -1.22 5.10 -23.53
N ALA A 43 -0.07 5.75 -23.64
CA ALA A 43 1.11 5.40 -22.86
C ALA A 43 0.84 5.46 -21.35
N GLY A 44 0.25 6.55 -20.84
CA GLY A 44 -0.02 6.70 -19.40
C GLY A 44 -1.05 5.70 -18.85
N LEU A 45 -2.06 5.31 -19.64
CA LEU A 45 -3.10 4.38 -19.19
C LEU A 45 -2.64 2.91 -19.24
N PHE A 46 -1.80 2.54 -20.22
CA PHE A 46 -1.47 1.15 -20.50
C PHE A 46 -0.03 0.76 -20.16
N ILE A 47 0.91 1.70 -20.15
CA ILE A 47 2.27 1.43 -19.70
C ILE A 47 2.26 1.52 -18.18
N LYS A 48 2.17 0.35 -17.54
CA LYS A 48 2.38 0.21 -16.10
C LYS A 48 3.87 -0.04 -15.85
N PRO A 49 4.70 0.98 -15.62
CA PRO A 49 6.12 0.75 -15.31
C PRO A 49 6.19 -0.14 -14.07
N GLN A 50 6.76 -1.34 -14.26
CA GLN A 50 7.12 -2.18 -13.13
C GLN A 50 8.36 -1.56 -12.50
N PRO A 51 8.44 -1.44 -11.16
CA PRO A 51 9.65 -1.00 -10.51
C PRO A 51 10.78 -1.99 -10.81
N VAL A 52 11.67 -1.63 -11.73
CA VAL A 52 12.94 -2.32 -11.97
C VAL A 52 13.93 -1.87 -10.91
N GLY A 53 13.70 -2.34 -9.69
CA GLY A 53 14.53 -2.10 -8.53
C GLY A 53 14.08 -3.05 -7.44
N GLY A 54 15.04 -3.75 -6.81
CA GLY A 54 14.72 -4.59 -5.66
C GLY A 54 13.97 -3.76 -4.64
N THR A 55 12.78 -4.21 -4.25
CA THR A 55 12.07 -3.64 -3.12
C THR A 55 13.06 -3.67 -1.96
N VAL A 56 13.38 -2.47 -1.43
CA VAL A 56 14.28 -2.33 -0.30
C VAL A 56 13.67 -3.14 0.83
N THR A 57 14.25 -4.32 1.08
CA THR A 57 13.80 -5.16 2.17
C THR A 57 14.27 -4.45 3.43
N PRO A 58 13.37 -3.92 4.26
CA PRO A 58 13.77 -3.24 5.47
C PRO A 58 14.62 -4.20 6.30
N PRO A 59 15.71 -3.72 6.92
CA PRO A 59 16.56 -4.56 7.74
C PRO A 59 15.71 -5.23 8.83
N ALA A 60 16.01 -6.50 9.13
CA ALA A 60 15.26 -7.26 10.12
C ALA A 60 15.30 -6.61 11.51
N LEU A 61 16.34 -5.83 11.80
CA LEU A 61 16.57 -5.18 13.08
C LEU A 61 16.93 -3.71 12.83
N GLU A 62 16.12 -2.79 13.35
CA GLU A 62 16.40 -1.35 13.32
C GLU A 62 16.79 -0.87 14.72
N ARG A 63 17.67 0.13 14.80
CA ARG A 63 18.16 0.66 16.10
C ARG A 63 17.05 1.20 17.00
N ARG A 64 15.89 1.55 16.43
CA ARG A 64 14.72 2.09 17.15
C ARG A 64 13.65 1.03 17.44
N ASP A 65 13.88 -0.23 17.07
CA ASP A 65 12.96 -1.31 17.43
C ASP A 65 13.10 -1.63 18.92
N HIS A 66 11.98 -1.66 19.63
CA HIS A 66 11.94 -2.17 20.99
C HIS A 66 11.36 -3.58 20.98
N PHE A 67 12.01 -4.49 21.70
CA PHE A 67 11.55 -5.86 21.93
C PHE A 67 11.19 -6.03 23.40
N TYR A 68 10.04 -6.66 23.64
CA TYR A 68 9.43 -6.75 24.97
C TYR A 68 9.30 -8.20 25.44
N GLY A 69 8.92 -9.10 24.55
CA GLY A 69 8.75 -10.53 24.84
C GLY A 69 9.81 -11.38 24.17
N LEU A 70 10.21 -12.45 24.84
CA LEU A 70 11.14 -13.46 24.33
C LEU A 70 10.61 -14.86 24.63
N ALA A 71 10.67 -15.75 23.65
CA ALA A 71 10.32 -17.16 23.81
C ALA A 71 11.38 -18.07 23.18
N LEU A 72 11.69 -19.18 23.83
CA LEU A 72 12.58 -20.21 23.29
C LEU A 72 11.75 -21.25 22.52
N THR A 73 12.19 -21.62 21.33
CA THR A 73 11.62 -22.75 20.59
C THR A 73 12.22 -24.06 21.10
N PRO A 74 11.51 -25.19 20.98
CA PRO A 74 12.09 -26.51 21.28
C PRO A 74 13.33 -26.85 20.45
N ALA A 75 13.52 -26.20 19.30
CA ALA A 75 14.69 -26.35 18.44
C ALA A 75 15.93 -25.57 18.93
N GLY A 76 15.77 -24.70 19.94
CA GLY A 76 16.84 -23.86 20.49
C GLY A 76 16.93 -22.46 19.86
N ASP A 77 15.98 -22.08 19.02
CA ASP A 77 15.88 -20.72 18.48
C ASP A 77 15.19 -19.80 19.51
N VAL A 78 15.44 -18.50 19.43
CA VAL A 78 14.79 -17.49 20.26
C VAL A 78 13.91 -16.61 19.39
N TRP A 79 12.65 -16.44 19.78
CA TRP A 79 11.75 -15.48 19.15
C TRP A 79 11.58 -14.24 20.00
N ALA A 80 11.60 -13.07 19.38
CA ALA A 80 11.45 -11.77 20.03
C ALA A 80 10.27 -11.01 19.45
N SER A 81 9.33 -10.58 20.30
CA SER A 81 8.19 -9.73 19.92
C SER A 81 8.46 -8.27 20.28
N GLY A 82 8.01 -7.34 19.43
CA GLY A 82 8.35 -5.93 19.61
C GLY A 82 7.41 -4.93 18.94
N SER A 83 7.92 -3.71 18.80
CA SER A 83 7.24 -2.58 18.17
C SER A 83 6.82 -2.88 16.72
N ASN A 84 5.78 -2.19 16.25
CA ASN A 84 5.29 -2.28 14.87
C ASN A 84 4.89 -3.71 14.42
N GLY A 85 4.36 -4.51 15.35
CA GLY A 85 3.99 -5.90 15.09
C GLY A 85 5.16 -6.83 14.77
N LYS A 86 6.41 -6.42 15.01
CA LYS A 86 7.59 -7.22 14.66
C LYS A 86 7.70 -8.46 15.55
N ILE A 87 7.89 -9.62 14.91
CA ILE A 87 8.38 -10.84 15.55
C ILE A 87 9.66 -11.25 14.80
N LEU A 88 10.75 -11.43 15.53
CA LEU A 88 12.02 -11.90 14.99
C LEU A 88 12.30 -13.31 15.49
N ALA A 89 12.65 -14.21 14.59
CA ALA A 89 13.22 -15.50 14.90
C ALA A 89 14.75 -15.39 14.80
N ILE A 90 15.44 -15.73 15.88
CA ILE A 90 16.90 -15.74 16.01
C ILE A 90 17.31 -17.19 16.14
N ALA A 91 17.94 -17.73 15.11
CA ALA A 91 18.42 -19.10 15.09
C ALA A 91 19.65 -19.28 15.99
N ALA A 92 19.94 -20.53 16.36
CA ALA A 92 21.10 -20.86 17.21
C ALA A 92 22.46 -20.44 16.61
N ASP A 93 22.55 -20.28 15.29
CA ASP A 93 23.73 -19.77 14.57
C ASP A 93 23.82 -18.23 14.55
N GLY A 94 22.85 -17.55 15.14
CA GLY A 94 22.73 -16.08 15.17
C GLY A 94 22.03 -15.48 13.95
N ALA A 95 21.52 -16.29 13.01
CA ALA A 95 20.75 -15.79 11.88
C ALA A 95 19.42 -15.20 12.34
N ILE A 96 19.08 -14.01 11.86
CA ILE A 96 17.87 -13.29 12.24
C ILE A 96 16.91 -13.24 11.06
N LYS A 97 15.66 -13.66 11.28
CA LYS A 97 14.58 -13.61 10.29
C LYS A 97 13.35 -12.93 10.90
N ARG A 98 12.76 -11.99 10.15
CA ARG A 98 11.46 -11.42 10.52
C ARG A 98 10.33 -12.38 10.13
N LEU A 99 9.45 -12.66 11.07
CA LEU A 99 8.20 -13.38 10.83
C LEU A 99 7.10 -12.36 10.49
N ALA A 100 6.33 -12.63 9.43
CA ALA A 100 5.29 -11.73 8.96
C ALA A 100 4.05 -11.83 9.87
N THR A 101 3.54 -10.69 10.33
CA THR A 101 2.35 -10.61 11.18
C THR A 101 1.29 -9.73 10.51
N PRO A 102 -0.01 -9.97 10.79
CA PRO A 102 -1.10 -9.20 10.20
C PRO A 102 -1.43 -7.92 10.99
N THR A 103 -0.51 -7.40 11.80
CA THR A 103 -0.74 -6.23 12.65
C THR A 103 0.47 -5.31 12.66
N GLU A 104 0.21 -4.02 12.87
CA GLU A 104 1.23 -3.01 13.16
C GLU A 104 1.23 -2.62 14.65
N LEU A 105 0.33 -3.20 15.45
CA LEU A 105 0.28 -2.95 16.89
C LEU A 105 1.52 -3.52 17.57
N THR A 106 1.99 -2.84 18.62
CA THR A 106 3.13 -3.33 19.40
C THR A 106 2.76 -4.62 20.11
N LEU A 107 3.56 -5.66 19.89
CA LEU A 107 3.45 -6.94 20.57
C LEU A 107 4.27 -6.88 21.84
N GLN A 108 3.60 -7.10 22.96
CA GLN A 108 4.15 -6.97 24.31
C GLN A 108 4.76 -8.27 24.81
N ASP A 109 4.23 -9.41 24.36
CA ASP A 109 4.77 -10.71 24.76
C ASP A 109 4.52 -11.79 23.69
N ILE A 110 5.29 -12.87 23.77
CA ILE A 110 5.19 -14.04 22.91
C ILE A 110 5.48 -15.29 23.71
N ALA A 111 4.70 -16.36 23.48
CA ALA A 111 4.88 -17.65 24.10
C ALA A 111 4.81 -18.77 23.07
N ILE A 112 5.63 -19.79 23.28
CA ILE A 112 5.75 -20.98 22.43
C ILE A 112 5.62 -22.18 23.37
N TRP A 113 4.74 -23.11 23.06
CA TRP A 113 4.53 -24.30 23.91
C TRP A 113 4.86 -25.61 23.20
N ASP A 114 4.96 -25.61 21.87
CA ASP A 114 5.48 -26.74 21.10
C ASP A 114 6.17 -26.29 19.80
N ALA A 115 6.61 -27.25 18.98
CA ALA A 115 7.37 -26.98 17.77
C ALA A 115 6.58 -26.23 16.68
N SER A 116 5.25 -26.20 16.77
CA SER A 116 4.35 -25.63 15.75
C SER A 116 3.53 -24.46 16.27
N HIS A 117 3.25 -24.40 17.56
CA HIS A 117 2.28 -23.47 18.11
C HIS A 117 2.92 -22.35 18.93
N ALA A 118 2.46 -21.13 18.64
CA ALA A 118 2.88 -19.93 19.34
C ALA A 118 1.72 -18.95 19.47
N VAL A 119 1.78 -18.09 20.48
CA VAL A 119 0.85 -16.98 20.68
C VAL A 119 1.65 -15.70 20.94
N ALA A 120 1.23 -14.59 20.33
CA ALA A 120 1.77 -13.27 20.59
C ALA A 120 0.63 -12.34 21.00
N VAL A 121 0.85 -11.54 22.02
CA VAL A 121 -0.15 -10.60 22.55
C VAL A 121 0.39 -9.19 22.53
N GLY A 122 -0.48 -8.20 22.42
CA GLY A 122 -0.05 -6.82 22.28
C GLY A 122 -1.08 -5.78 22.69
N ASN A 123 -0.81 -4.55 22.26
CA ASN A 123 -1.67 -3.40 22.51
C ASN A 123 -3.08 -3.62 21.95
N ASP A 124 -4.05 -2.89 22.51
CA ASP A 124 -5.47 -2.95 22.16
C ASP A 124 -6.09 -4.35 22.23
N GLY A 125 -5.48 -5.25 23.00
CA GLY A 125 -5.97 -6.61 23.18
C GLY A 125 -5.73 -7.51 21.97
N VAL A 126 -4.80 -7.16 21.09
CA VAL A 126 -4.44 -8.04 19.97
C VAL A 126 -3.88 -9.35 20.51
N VAL A 127 -4.40 -10.46 19.99
CA VAL A 127 -3.91 -11.81 20.24
C VAL A 127 -3.72 -12.46 18.88
N LEU A 128 -2.48 -12.83 18.58
CA LEU A 128 -2.10 -13.57 17.38
C LEU A 128 -1.73 -14.99 17.78
N TYR A 129 -2.10 -15.97 16.96
CA TYR A 129 -1.66 -17.34 17.13
C TYR A 129 -1.11 -17.90 15.81
N SER A 130 -0.13 -18.77 15.93
CA SER A 130 0.44 -19.55 14.83
C SER A 130 0.34 -21.04 15.15
N GLN A 131 0.20 -21.86 14.11
CA GLN A 131 0.12 -23.32 14.18
C GLN A 131 1.15 -23.98 13.23
N ASP A 132 2.07 -23.19 12.69
CA ASP A 132 3.04 -23.58 11.67
C ASP A 132 4.43 -22.97 11.95
N ALA A 133 4.82 -22.94 13.22
CA ALA A 133 6.11 -22.43 13.68
C ALA A 133 6.37 -20.98 13.23
N GLY A 134 5.33 -20.13 13.28
CA GLY A 134 5.42 -18.71 12.96
C GLY A 134 5.50 -18.42 11.46
N GLY A 135 5.25 -19.42 10.61
CA GLY A 135 5.12 -19.25 9.16
C GLY A 135 3.90 -18.41 8.78
N ASN A 136 2.81 -18.54 9.54
CA ASN A 136 1.59 -17.78 9.39
C ASN A 136 0.99 -17.43 10.76
N TRP A 137 0.55 -16.18 10.88
CA TRP A 137 -0.05 -15.64 12.10
C TRP A 137 -1.49 -15.22 11.83
N LYS A 138 -2.40 -15.71 12.68
CA LYS A 138 -3.84 -15.39 12.61
C LYS A 138 -4.25 -14.61 13.85
N ALA A 139 -5.06 -13.58 13.67
CA ALA A 139 -5.67 -12.89 14.79
C ALA A 139 -6.78 -13.75 15.42
N ALA A 140 -6.78 -13.86 16.74
CA ALA A 140 -7.86 -14.50 17.48
C ALA A 140 -9.13 -13.64 17.42
N THR A 141 -10.27 -14.28 17.16
CA THR A 141 -11.58 -13.64 17.12
C THR A 141 -12.29 -13.80 18.47
N GLY A 142 -13.05 -12.80 18.90
CA GLY A 142 -13.85 -12.89 20.13
C GLY A 142 -13.10 -12.58 21.42
N VAL A 143 -11.88 -12.03 21.33
CA VAL A 143 -11.22 -11.42 22.49
C VAL A 143 -11.99 -10.15 22.84
N PRO A 144 -12.62 -10.05 24.03
CA PRO A 144 -13.41 -8.90 24.37
C PRO A 144 -12.50 -7.66 24.39
N PRO A 145 -12.84 -6.57 23.66
CA PRO A 145 -12.10 -5.33 23.77
C PRO A 145 -12.21 -4.81 25.20
N ARG A 146 -11.29 -3.90 25.57
CA ARG A 146 -11.21 -3.28 26.90
C ARG A 146 -12.38 -2.32 27.21
N THR A 147 -13.61 -2.69 26.86
CA THR A 147 -14.81 -2.02 27.34
C THR A 147 -15.11 -2.58 28.73
N TRP A 148 -14.70 -1.81 29.74
CA TRP A 148 -15.28 -1.94 31.07
C TRP A 148 -16.77 -1.69 30.92
N ARG A 149 -17.57 -2.74 30.70
CA ARG A 149 -18.98 -2.66 31.07
C ARG A 149 -18.96 -2.59 32.58
N THR A 150 -19.11 -1.38 33.11
CA THR A 150 -19.66 -1.14 34.44
C THR A 150 -21.07 -1.72 34.41
N SER A 151 -21.18 -3.04 34.47
CA SER A 151 -22.34 -3.69 35.04
C SER A 151 -22.27 -3.28 36.48
N SER A 152 -23.07 -2.29 36.86
CA SER A 152 -23.32 -1.95 38.26
C SER A 152 -23.81 -3.21 38.96
N ILE A 153 -22.90 -4.02 39.47
CA ILE A 153 -23.21 -5.03 40.47
C ILE A 153 -23.48 -4.20 41.72
N GLY A 154 -24.75 -3.80 41.87
CA GLY A 154 -25.23 -3.22 43.11
C GLY A 154 -25.07 -4.29 44.17
N CYS A 155 -24.12 -4.10 45.08
CA CYS A 155 -24.15 -4.79 46.36
C CYS A 155 -25.36 -4.25 47.14
N GLU A 156 -26.52 -4.87 46.97
CA GLU A 156 -27.63 -4.65 47.88
C GLU A 156 -27.28 -5.35 49.20
N SER A 157 -26.86 -4.55 50.18
CA SER A 157 -26.59 -5.00 51.54
C SER A 157 -27.90 -5.49 52.17
N PRO A 158 -27.95 -6.72 52.73
CA PRO A 158 -29.10 -7.11 53.53
C PRO A 158 -29.12 -6.22 54.77
N ARG A 159 -30.17 -5.41 54.94
CA ARG A 159 -30.46 -4.77 56.23
C ARG A 159 -30.94 -5.87 57.17
N VAL A 160 -30.11 -6.20 58.15
CA VAL A 160 -30.49 -7.05 59.28
C VAL A 160 -31.43 -6.22 60.16
N ALA A 161 -32.62 -6.76 60.42
CA ALA A 161 -33.60 -6.23 61.37
C ALA A 161 -33.38 -6.86 62.75
#